data_AF-A0A7M1AZ02-F1
#
_entry.id   AF-A0A7M1AZ02-F1
#
_cell.length_a   1.000
_cell.length_b   1.000
_cell.length_c   1.000
_cell.angle_alpha   90.00
_cell.angle_beta   90.00
_cell.angle_gamma   90.00
#
_symmetry.space_group_name_H-M   'P 1'
#
loop_
_entity.id
_entity.type
_entity.pdbx_description
1 polymer ?
#
loop_
_entity_poly.entity_id
_entity_poly.type
_entity_poly.pdbx_seq_one_letter_code
_entity_poly.pdbx_strand_id
1 'polypeptide(L)'
;MLAIITQTDKRNIMHTISATEIKQNSTRLQEALRDDILITKRDKPFVVVMDYEKYIKLKTIENKWNNNKESDLAKEAKRIKKSAFTEHALLDATLSDGLDDV
;
A
#
# COMPACT_ATOMS: atom_id res chain seq x y z
N MET A 1 5.55 7.15 -34.34
CA MET A 1 6.28 8.21 -33.60
C MET A 1 5.25 8.87 -32.69
N LEU A 2 5.20 8.45 -31.42
CA LEU A 2 4.19 8.93 -30.46
C LEU A 2 4.93 9.66 -29.33
N ALA A 3 4.75 10.97 -29.26
CA ALA A 3 5.28 11.81 -28.19
C ALA A 3 4.48 11.51 -26.91
N ILE A 4 5.07 10.71 -26.02
CA ILE A 4 4.54 10.53 -24.67
C ILE A 4 4.98 11.74 -23.86
N ILE A 5 4.06 12.71 -23.78
CA ILE A 5 3.74 13.57 -22.65
C ILE A 5 4.85 13.61 -21.58
N THR A 6 5.73 14.60 -21.69
CA THR A 6 6.57 15.08 -20.59
C THR A 6 5.66 15.67 -19.52
N GLN A 7 5.10 14.81 -18.67
CA GLN A 7 4.51 15.26 -17.42
C GLN A 7 5.69 15.66 -16.53
N THR A 8 5.75 16.95 -16.21
CA THR A 8 6.82 17.58 -15.45
C THR A 8 7.00 16.84 -14.12
N ASP A 9 7.99 15.97 -14.09
CA ASP A 9 8.45 15.25 -12.92
C ASP A 9 8.93 16.29 -11.90
N LYS A 10 8.04 16.69 -10.99
CA LYS A 10 8.43 17.27 -9.72
C LYS A 10 9.17 16.17 -8.96
N ARG A 11 10.42 15.92 -9.36
CA ARG A 11 11.36 15.07 -8.63
C ARG A 11 11.41 15.65 -7.23
N ASN A 12 10.80 14.98 -6.26
CA ASN A 12 11.26 15.11 -4.88
C ASN A 12 12.71 14.66 -4.93
N ILE A 13 13.64 15.60 -4.87
CA ILE A 13 15.07 15.31 -4.95
C ILE A 13 15.42 14.73 -3.59
N MET A 14 15.45 13.39 -3.48
CA MET A 14 15.87 12.75 -2.24
C MET A 14 17.38 12.96 -2.07
N HIS A 15 17.76 13.64 -1.00
CA HIS A 15 19.15 13.92 -0.69
C HIS A 15 19.79 12.76 0.06
N THR A 16 21.03 12.41 -0.23
CA THR A 16 21.71 11.28 0.45
C THR A 16 22.89 11.79 1.27
N ILE A 17 22.93 11.44 2.56
CA ILE A 17 23.97 11.87 3.50
C ILE A 17 24.43 10.68 4.34
N SER A 18 25.71 10.60 4.68
CA SER A 18 26.21 9.54 5.57
C SER A 18 25.85 9.80 7.04
N ALA A 19 25.67 8.74 7.83
CA ALA A 19 25.42 8.85 9.27
C ALA A 19 26.58 9.54 10.02
N THR A 20 27.81 9.40 9.52
CA THR A 20 28.98 10.09 10.07
C THR A 20 28.88 11.60 9.89
N GLU A 21 28.43 12.03 8.72
CA GLU A 21 28.29 13.44 8.37
C GLU A 21 27.15 14.11 9.15
N ILE A 22 26.04 13.41 9.37
CA ILE A 22 24.97 13.87 10.28
C ILE A 22 25.49 13.97 11.73
N LYS A 23 26.33 13.03 12.17
CA LYS A 23 26.91 13.06 13.52
C LYS A 23 27.86 14.24 13.70
N GLN A 24 28.58 14.63 12.64
CA GLN A 24 29.49 15.78 12.65
C GLN A 24 28.74 17.11 12.54
N ASN A 25 27.62 17.15 11.82
CA ASN A 25 26.79 18.33 11.70
C ASN A 25 25.29 17.96 11.67
N SER A 26 24.66 18.02 12.85
CA SER A 26 23.24 17.69 13.01
C SER A 26 22.30 18.74 12.42
N THR A 27 22.76 19.97 12.18
CA THR A 27 21.91 21.04 11.59
C THR A 27 21.43 20.68 10.18
N ARG A 28 22.15 19.80 9.49
CA ARG A 28 21.78 19.27 8.18
C ARG A 28 20.46 18.51 8.17
N LEU A 29 19.99 18.03 9.33
CA LEU A 29 18.66 17.45 9.45
C LEU A 29 17.53 18.44 9.13
N GLN A 30 17.79 19.76 9.21
CA GLN A 30 16.81 20.77 8.79
C GLN A 30 16.56 20.79 7.28
N GLU A 31 17.49 20.24 6.47
CA GLU A 31 17.29 20.05 5.03
C GLU A 31 16.07 19.15 4.77
N ALA A 32 15.71 18.27 5.72
CA ALA A 32 14.56 17.36 5.66
C ALA A 32 13.19 18.05 5.62
N LEU A 33 13.14 19.34 5.97
CA LEU A 33 11.92 20.16 5.86
C LEU A 33 11.60 20.53 4.42
N ARG A 34 12.60 20.51 3.52
CA ARG A 34 12.45 20.83 2.10
C ARG A 34 12.40 19.56 1.26
N ASP A 35 13.37 18.68 1.46
CA ASP A 35 13.60 17.48 0.66
C ASP A 35 13.87 16.28 1.57
N ASP A 36 13.38 15.09 1.21
CA ASP A 36 13.61 13.88 2.02
C ASP A 36 15.11 13.53 2.05
N ILE A 37 15.63 13.18 3.23
CA ILE A 37 17.03 12.80 3.40
C ILE A 37 17.13 11.29 3.61
N LEU A 38 17.83 10.60 2.71
CA LEU A 38 18.30 9.24 2.93
C LEU A 38 19.62 9.27 3.71
N ILE A 39 19.61 8.72 4.91
CA ILE A 39 20.81 8.51 5.71
C ILE A 39 21.37 7.12 5.41
N THR A 40 22.65 7.06 5.05
CA THR A 40 23.37 5.80 4.83
C THR A 40 24.32 5.47 5.98
N LYS A 41 24.53 4.17 6.21
CA LYS A 41 25.54 3.66 7.15
C LYS A 41 26.34 2.57 6.45
N ARG A 42 27.67 2.76 6.34
CA ARG A 42 28.56 1.88 5.55
C ARG A 42 28.04 1.71 4.12
N ASP A 43 27.66 2.84 3.51
CA ASP A 43 27.13 2.93 2.13
C ASP A 43 25.84 2.15 1.87
N LYS A 44 25.15 1.71 2.93
CA LYS A 44 23.84 1.07 2.85
C LYS A 44 22.76 2.02 3.34
N PRO A 45 21.57 2.04 2.70
CA PRO A 45 20.44 2.82 3.19
C PRO A 45 20.07 2.36 4.61
N PHE A 46 19.88 3.31 5.51
CA PHE A 46 19.62 3.01 6.93
C PHE A 46 18.30 3.62 7.40
N VAL A 47 18.09 4.91 7.15
CA VAL A 47 16.85 5.60 7.55
C VAL A 47 16.56 6.74 6.58
N VAL A 48 15.28 7.04 6.38
CA VAL A 48 14.84 8.25 5.68
C VAL A 48 14.29 9.23 6.70
N VAL A 49 14.74 10.49 6.63
CA VAL A 49 14.24 11.60 7.42
C VAL A 49 13.38 12.46 6.49
N MET A 50 12.18 12.81 6.94
CA MET A 50 11.25 13.64 6.20
C MET A 50 10.47 14.53 7.16
N ASP A 51 9.86 15.58 6.61
CA ASP A 51 8.93 16.42 7.35
C ASP A 51 7.79 15.61 7.99
N TYR A 52 7.43 16.00 9.22
CA TYR A 52 6.44 15.29 10.02
C TYR A 52 5.03 15.36 9.41
N GLU A 53 4.61 16.51 8.88
CA GLU A 53 3.28 16.63 8.26
C GLU A 53 3.20 15.78 7.00
N LYS A 54 4.28 15.72 6.22
CA LYS A 54 4.40 14.84 5.06
C LYS A 54 4.24 13.37 5.46
N TYR A 55 4.91 12.93 6.52
CA TYR A 55 4.75 11.58 7.06
C TYR A 55 3.30 11.27 7.46
N ILE A 56 2.63 12.18 8.17
CA ILE A 56 1.23 11.98 8.60
C ILE A 56 0.29 11.85 7.40
N LYS A 57 0.49 12.65 6.34
CA LYS A 57 -0.28 12.55 5.09
C LYS A 57 -0.07 11.19 4.43
N LEU A 58 1.19 10.73 4.31
CA LEU A 58 1.52 9.42 3.74
C LEU A 58 0.87 8.28 4.53
N LYS A 59 0.96 8.32 5.87
CA LYS A 59 0.34 7.32 6.74
C LYS A 59 -1.18 7.30 6.65
N THR A 60 -1.80 8.46 6.48
CA THR A 60 -3.25 8.55 6.28
C THR A 60 -3.67 7.91 4.96
N ILE A 61 -2.88 8.10 3.90
CA ILE A 61 -3.11 7.48 2.58
C ILE A 61 -2.95 5.96 2.68
N GLU A 62 -1.89 5.48 3.33
CA GLU A 62 -1.64 4.06 3.57
C GLU A 62 -2.81 3.39 4.30
N ASN A 63 -3.29 4.00 5.40
CA ASN A 63 -4.43 3.49 6.15
C ASN A 63 -5.70 3.41 5.30
N LYS A 64 -6.00 4.43 4.49
CA LYS A 64 -7.15 4.41 3.59
C LYS A 64 -7.03 3.29 2.56
N TRP A 65 -5.84 3.08 2.02
CA TRP A 65 -5.59 2.03 1.04
C TRP A 65 -5.79 0.62 1.64
N ASN A 66 -5.25 0.39 2.84
CA ASN A 66 -5.42 -0.88 3.56
C ASN A 66 -6.89 -1.16 3.90
N ASN A 67 -7.62 -0.16 4.40
CA ASN A 67 -9.04 -0.31 4.73
C ASN A 67 -9.89 -0.64 3.50
N ASN A 68 -9.60 0.00 2.36
CA ASN A 68 -10.31 -0.31 1.12
C ASN A 68 -10.05 -1.75 0.68
N LYS A 69 -8.80 -2.20 0.75
CA LYS A 69 -8.41 -3.58 0.41
C LYS A 69 -9.11 -4.61 1.29
N GLU A 70 -9.15 -4.38 2.61
CA GLU A 70 -9.89 -5.23 3.53
C GLU A 70 -11.40 -5.25 3.22
N SER A 71 -11.98 -4.10 2.88
CA SER A 71 -13.39 -4.01 2.51
C SER A 71 -13.72 -4.81 1.26
N ASP A 72 -12.82 -4.82 0.28
CA ASP A 72 -13.02 -5.55 -0.98
C ASP A 72 -12.86 -7.06 -0.79
N LEU A 73 -11.87 -7.48 0.02
CA LEU A 73 -11.73 -8.88 0.43
C LEU A 73 -12.96 -9.37 1.22
N ALA A 74 -13.52 -8.53 2.10
CA ALA A 74 -14.72 -8.86 2.86
C ALA A 74 -15.96 -9.00 1.97
N LYS A 75 -16.11 -8.12 0.96
CA LYS A 75 -17.18 -8.25 -0.05
C LYS A 75 -17.05 -9.55 -0.82
N GLU A 76 -15.85 -9.92 -1.22
CA GLU A 76 -15.60 -11.14 -1.99
C GLU A 76 -15.87 -12.40 -1.15
N ALA A 77 -15.40 -12.45 0.10
CA ALA A 77 -15.69 -13.54 1.01
C ALA A 77 -17.21 -13.73 1.21
N LYS A 78 -17.98 -12.62 1.30
CA LYS A 78 -19.44 -12.67 1.39
C LYS A 78 -20.09 -13.22 0.11
N ARG A 79 -19.56 -12.89 -1.07
CA ARG A 79 -20.03 -13.43 -2.36
C ARG A 79 -19.81 -14.94 -2.44
N ILE A 80 -18.61 -15.40 -2.10
CA ILE A 80 -18.24 -16.84 -2.12
C ILE A 80 -19.11 -17.63 -1.14
N LYS A 81 -19.32 -17.12 0.08
CA LYS A 81 -20.21 -17.78 1.06
C LYS A 81 -21.64 -17.92 0.52
N LYS A 82 -22.14 -16.91 -0.20
CA LYS A 82 -23.48 -16.93 -0.78
C LYS A 82 -23.58 -17.94 -1.92
N SER A 83 -22.61 -17.99 -2.84
CA SER A 83 -22.63 -18.95 -3.95
C SER A 83 -22.54 -20.39 -3.47
N ALA A 84 -21.65 -20.68 -2.50
CA ALA A 84 -21.53 -22.01 -1.91
C ALA A 84 -22.83 -22.50 -1.26
N PHE A 85 -23.57 -21.60 -0.59
CA PHE A 85 -24.87 -21.94 -0.02
C PHE A 85 -25.94 -22.23 -1.08
N THR A 86 -25.94 -21.47 -2.19
CA THR A 86 -26.87 -21.69 -3.30
C THR A 86 -26.59 -22.99 -4.04
N GLU A 87 -25.31 -23.34 -4.24
CA GLU A 87 -24.92 -24.60 -4.88
C GLU A 87 -25.35 -25.83 -4.05
N HIS A 88 -25.15 -25.78 -2.72
CA HIS A 88 -25.62 -26.83 -1.82
C HIS A 88 -27.15 -26.99 -1.83
N ALA A 89 -27.89 -25.87 -1.76
CA ALA A 89 -29.36 -25.92 -1.79
C ALA A 89 -29.90 -26.47 -3.12
N LEU A 90 -29.21 -26.23 -4.24
CA LEU A 90 -29.58 -26.77 -5.54
C LEU A 90 -29.33 -28.28 -5.63
N LEU A 91 -28.18 -28.75 -5.11
CA LEU A 91 -27.85 -30.17 -5.04
C LEU A 91 -28.87 -30.94 -4.19
N ASP A 92 -29.23 -30.42 -3.02
CA ASP A 92 -30.21 -31.06 -2.12
C ASP A 92 -31.61 -31.13 -2.77
N ALA A 93 -32.01 -30.10 -3.52
CA ALA A 93 -33.27 -30.10 -4.26
C ALA A 93 -33.28 -31.12 -5.42
N THR A 94 -32.16 -31.27 -6.13
CA THR A 94 -32.05 -32.24 -7.24
C THR A 94 -31.96 -33.70 -6.77
N LEU A 95 -31.47 -33.95 -5.56
CA LEU A 95 -31.41 -35.30 -4.98
C LEU A 95 -32.76 -35.75 -4.39
N SER A 96 -33.59 -34.80 -3.94
CA SER A 96 -34.95 -35.06 -3.45
C SER A 96 -35.92 -35.48 -4.56
N ASP A 97 -35.80 -34.89 -5.75
CA ASP A 97 -36.71 -35.12 -6.89
C ASP A 97 -36.46 -36.48 -7.59
N GLY A 98 -35.32 -37.13 -7.30
CA GLY A 98 -34.93 -38.42 -7.90
C GLY A 98 -35.24 -39.66 -7.06
N LEU A 99 -35.89 -39.52 -5.89
CA LEU A 99 -36.19 -40.62 -4.96
C LEU A 99 -37.67 -41.01 -4.89
N ASP A 100 -38.57 -40.28 -5.57
CA ASP A 100 -40.02 -40.55 -5.56
C ASP A 100 -40.48 -41.52 -6.69
N ASP A 101 -39.58 -41.96 -7.57
CA ASP A 101 -39.88 -42.80 -8.75
C ASP A 101 -39.31 -44.24 -8.69
N VAL A 102 -39.09 -44.82 -7.49
CA VAL A 102 -38.69 -46.24 -7.30
C VAL A 102 -39.66 -47.00 -6.41
#